data_AF-A0A535J9L1-F1
#
_entry.id   AF-A0A535J9L1-F1
#
_cell.length_a   1.000
_cell.length_b   1.000
_cell.length_c   1.000
_cell.angle_alpha   90.00
_cell.angle_beta   90.00
_cell.angle_gamma   90.00
#
_symmetry.space_group_name_H-M   'P 1'
#
loop_
_entity.id
_entity.type
_entity.pdbx_description
1 polymer ?
#
loop_
_entity_poly.entity_id
_entity_poly.type
_entity_poly.pdbx_seq_one_letter_code
_entity_poly.pdbx_strand_id
1 'polypeptide(L)' 'MRRARFARLVRNALEELPAAYLPDRICIFRGPIERMTASPRHQAGIVRDTVVHEIAHHFGISDARLNELGLGDAD' A
#
# COMPACT_ATOMS: atom_id res chain seq x y z
N MET A 1 15.20 1.67 15.01
CA MET A 1 14.42 0.46 15.34
C MET A 1 14.66 -0.60 14.26
N ARG A 2 15.11 -1.83 14.58
CA ARG A 2 15.32 -2.86 13.54
C ARG A 2 13.96 -3.32 12.97
N ARG A 3 13.80 -3.36 11.64
CA ARG A 3 12.55 -3.70 10.90
C ARG A 3 11.76 -4.87 11.50
N ALA A 4 12.43 -5.93 11.95
CA ALA A 4 11.79 -7.10 12.55
C ALA A 4 11.04 -6.82 13.87
N ARG A 5 11.49 -5.85 14.68
CA ARG A 5 10.82 -5.50 15.94
C ARG A 5 9.51 -4.74 15.70
N PHE A 6 9.45 -3.89 14.69
CA PHE A 6 8.25 -3.12 14.36
C PHE A 6 7.14 -4.02 13.80
N ALA A 7 7.46 -4.90 12.85
CA ALA A 7 6.48 -5.84 12.29
C ALA A 7 5.87 -6.77 13.34
N ARG A 8 6.65 -7.18 14.34
CA ARG A 8 6.17 -7.99 15.46
C ARG A 8 5.28 -7.19 16.41
N LEU A 9 5.63 -5.93 16.70
CA LEU A 9 4.83 -5.06 17.56
C LEU A 9 3.44 -4.82 16.94
N VAL A 10 3.40 -4.50 15.64
CA VAL A 10 2.14 -4.27 14.91
C VAL A 10 1.30 -5.53 14.87
N ARG A 11 1.90 -6.70 14.59
CA ARG A 11 1.16 -7.97 14.55
C ARG A 11 0.50 -8.31 15.89
N ASN A 12 1.24 -8.22 16.99
CA ASN A 12 0.70 -8.49 18.31
C ASN A 12 -0.44 -7.54 18.66
N ALA A 13 -0.30 -6.25 18.34
CA ALA A 13 -1.37 -5.26 18.56
C ALA A 13 -2.62 -5.55 17.73
N LEU A 14 -2.47 -6.07 16.50
CA LEU A 14 -3.60 -6.43 15.64
C LEU A 14 -4.33 -7.71 16.09
N GLU A 15 -3.64 -8.64 16.75
CA GLU A 15 -4.22 -9.90 17.26
C GLU A 15 -5.14 -9.67 18.48
N GLU A 16 -4.97 -8.55 19.18
CA GLU A 16 -5.77 -8.18 20.37
C GLU A 16 -6.97 -7.26 20.03
N LEU A 17 -7.10 -6.80 18.79
CA LEU A 17 -8.22 -5.93 18.38
C LEU A 17 -9.49 -6.74 18.08
N PRO A 18 -10.67 -6.30 18.57
CA PRO A 18 -11.93 -6.88 18.14
C PRO A 18 -12.12 -6.72 16.62
N ALA A 19 -12.83 -7.66 15.98
CA ALA A 19 -12.98 -7.69 14.52
C ALA A 19 -13.50 -6.37 13.91
N ALA A 20 -14.35 -5.64 14.62
CA ALA A 20 -14.89 -4.33 14.21
C ALA A 20 -13.85 -3.20 14.15
N TYR A 21 -12.65 -3.40 14.74
CA TYR A 21 -11.56 -2.43 14.78
C TYR A 21 -10.33 -2.93 14.01
N LEU A 22 -10.42 -4.07 13.33
CA LEU A 22 -9.35 -4.48 12.44
C LEU A 22 -9.26 -3.47 11.29
N PRO A 23 -8.06 -2.97 10.99
CA PRO A 23 -7.89 -2.04 9.87
C PRO A 23 -8.18 -2.77 8.55
N ASP A 24 -8.65 -2.00 7.57
CA ASP A 24 -8.69 -2.45 6.19
C ASP A 24 -7.31 -2.87 5.71
N ARG A 25 -7.28 -3.84 4.79
CA ARG A 25 -6.04 -4.45 4.32
C ARG A 25 -5.88 -4.25 2.82
N ILE A 26 -4.76 -3.67 2.44
CA ILE A 26 -4.29 -3.63 1.06
C ILE A 26 -3.20 -4.70 0.89
N CYS A 27 -3.39 -5.58 -0.10
CA CYS A 27 -2.45 -6.66 -0.41
C CYS A 27 -1.52 -6.25 -1.55
N ILE A 28 -0.21 -6.17 -1.26
CA ILE A 28 0.82 -5.87 -2.25
C ILE A 28 1.54 -7.14 -2.67
N PHE A 29 1.54 -7.44 -3.97
CA PHE A 29 2.21 -8.60 -4.52
C PHE A 29 3.64 -8.25 -4.92
N ARG A 30 4.60 -8.74 -4.13
CA ARG A 30 6.04 -8.49 -4.34
C ARG A 30 6.55 -9.00 -5.69
N GLY A 31 6.15 -10.20 -6.11
CA GLY A 31 6.65 -10.86 -7.32
C GLY A 31 6.46 -10.03 -8.60
N PRO A 32 5.25 -9.53 -8.90
CA PRO A 32 5.02 -8.60 -10.01
C PRO A 32 5.92 -7.37 -9.98
N ILE A 33 6.04 -6.70 -8.82
CA ILE A 33 6.82 -5.48 -8.67
C ILE A 33 8.32 -5.73 -8.94
N GLU A 34 8.86 -6.84 -8.43
CA GLU A 34 10.26 -7.23 -8.67
C GLU A 34 10.55 -7.60 -10.13
N ARG A 35 9.55 -8.11 -10.87
CA ARG A 35 9.69 -8.38 -12.31
C ARG A 35 9.71 -7.12 -13.16
N MET A 36 9.07 -6.05 -12.70
CA MET A 36 9.04 -4.75 -13.41
C MET A 36 10.33 -3.95 -13.20
N THR A 37 10.98 -4.08 -12.03
CA THR A 37 12.18 -3.31 -11.73
C THR A 37 13.07 -3.97 -10.67
N ALA A 38 14.39 -3.87 -10.86
CA ALA A 38 15.41 -4.30 -9.91
C ALA A 38 15.82 -3.20 -8.90
N SER A 39 15.29 -1.98 -9.02
CA SER A 39 15.67 -0.85 -8.16
C SER A 39 14.76 -0.74 -6.95
N PRO A 40 15.26 -0.89 -5.71
CA PRO A 40 14.42 -0.74 -4.50
C PRO A 40 13.73 0.61 -4.40
N ARG A 41 14.34 1.67 -4.97
CA ARG A 41 13.74 3.00 -5.04
C ARG A 41 12.52 3.01 -5.97
N HIS A 42 12.62 2.39 -7.14
CA HIS A 42 11.48 2.29 -8.07
C HIS A 42 10.40 1.37 -7.52
N GLN A 43 10.77 0.24 -6.91
CA GLN A 43 9.82 -0.64 -6.23
C GLN A 43 9.02 0.11 -5.16
N ALA A 44 9.67 0.98 -4.37
CA ALA A 44 8.99 1.80 -3.38
C ALA A 44 8.02 2.82 -4.00
N GLY A 45 8.31 3.35 -5.19
CA GLY A 45 7.39 4.17 -5.99
C GLY A 45 6.15 3.37 -6.39
N ILE A 46 6.35 2.23 -7.05
CA ILE A 46 5.24 1.34 -7.47
C ILE A 46 4.35 0.96 -6.28
N VAL A 47 4.95 0.57 -5.14
CA VAL A 47 4.17 0.24 -3.93
C VAL A 47 3.36 1.44 -3.44
N ARG A 48 3.95 2.64 -3.44
CA ARG A 48 3.25 3.86 -3.01
C ARG A 48 2.07 4.14 -3.93
N ASP A 49 2.28 4.07 -5.24
CA ASP A 49 1.26 4.39 -6.24
C ASP A 49 0.12 3.37 -6.17
N THR A 50 0.43 2.06 -6.06
CA THR A 50 -0.60 1.03 -5.83
C THR A 50 -1.41 1.30 -4.55
N VAL A 51 -0.77 1.63 -3.44
CA VAL A 51 -1.50 1.92 -2.19
C VAL A 51 -2.42 3.13 -2.33
N VAL A 52 -1.96 4.19 -3.00
CA VAL A 52 -2.77 5.40 -3.23
C VAL A 52 -3.99 5.08 -4.11
N HIS A 53 -3.80 4.33 -5.19
CA HIS A 53 -4.89 3.91 -6.08
C HIS A 53 -5.96 3.11 -5.34
N GLU A 54 -5.55 2.09 -4.57
CA GLU A 54 -6.50 1.24 -3.84
C GLU A 54 -7.24 2.01 -2.74
N ILE A 55 -6.57 2.94 -2.03
CA ILE A 55 -7.24 3.83 -1.07
C ILE A 55 -8.29 4.70 -1.77
N ALA A 56 -7.92 5.30 -2.89
CA ALA A 56 -8.81 6.17 -3.63
C ALA A 56 -10.06 5.42 -4.13
N HIS A 57 -9.88 4.24 -4.72
CA HIS A 57 -11.00 3.40 -5.15
C HIS A 57 -11.90 2.97 -4.00
N HIS A 58 -11.31 2.62 -2.84
CA HIS A 58 -12.08 2.31 -1.63
C HIS A 58 -13.00 3.47 -1.19
N PHE A 59 -12.57 4.72 -1.38
CA PHE A 59 -13.37 5.92 -1.09
C PHE A 59 -14.21 6.42 -2.29
N GLY A 60 -14.28 5.67 -3.40
CA GLY A 60 -15.07 6.04 -4.57
C GLY A 60 -14.46 7.14 -5.44
N ILE A 61 -13.15 7.39 -5.32
CA ILE A 61 -12.42 8.33 -6.16
C ILE A 61 -11.99 7.60 -7.43
N SER A 62 -12.30 8.17 -8.60
CA SER A 62 -11.95 7.59 -9.90
C SER A 62 -10.51 7.91 -10.33
N ASP A 63 -10.00 7.15 -11.30
CA ASP A 63 -8.67 7.39 -11.91
C ASP A 63 -8.58 8.79 -12.53
N ALA A 64 -9.64 9.24 -13.19
CA ALA A 64 -9.72 10.60 -13.73
C ALA A 64 -9.49 11.64 -12.64
N ARG A 65 -10.09 11.44 -11.45
CA ARG A 65 -9.93 12.34 -10.32
C ARG A 65 -8.53 12.24 -9.69
N LEU A 66 -7.91 11.06 -9.68
CA LEU A 66 -6.52 10.91 -9.24
C LEU A 66 -5.54 11.65 -10.15
N ASN A 67 -5.74 11.56 -11.47
CA ASN A 67 -4.95 12.30 -12.45
C ASN A 67 -5.05 13.81 -12.25
N GLU A 68 -6.26 14.34 -12.03
CA GLU A 68 -6.47 15.75 -11.69
C GLU A 68 -5.73 16.21 -10.43
N LEU A 69 -5.55 15.30 -9.46
CA LEU A 69 -4.85 15.57 -8.20
C LEU A 69 -3.33 15.36 -8.30
N GLY A 70 -2.81 14.94 -9.45
CA GLY A 70 -1.40 14.59 -9.64
C GLY A 70 -0.98 13.33 -8.87
N LEU A 71 -1.93 12.45 -8.59
CA LEU A 71 -1.75 11.20 -7.83
C LEU A 71 -2.08 9.95 -8.64
N GLY A 72 -2.47 10.09 -9.91
CA GLY A 72 -2.70 8.96 -10.79
C GLY A 72 -1.41 8.45 -11.43
N ASP A 73 -1.51 7.29 -12.09
CA ASP A 73 -0.40 6.69 -12.80
C ASP A 73 0.18 7.67 -13.84
N ALA A 74 1.46 8.03 -13.67
CA ALA A 74 2.19 8.73 -14.71
C ALA A 74 2.59 7.71 -15.77
N ASP A 75 2.00 7.82 -16.96
CA ASP A 75 2.43 7.10 -18.16
C ASP A 75 3.93 7.33 -18.47
#